data_AF-A0A1S3ITP9-F1
#
_entry.id   AF-A0A1S3ITP9-F1
#
_cell.length_a   1.000
_cell.length_b   1.000
_cell.length_c   1.000
_cell.angle_alpha   90.00
_cell.angle_beta   90.00
_cell.angle_gamma   90.00
#
_symmetry.space_group_name_H-M   'P 1'
#
loop_
_entity.id
_entity.type
_entity.pdbx_description
1 polymer ?
#
loop_
_entity_poly.entity_id
_entity_poly.type
_entity_poly.pdbx_seq_one_letter_code
_entity_poly.pdbx_strand_id
1 'polypeptide(L)'
;MKWRTCVSGAILSVCLAVTAYGKLTRAEHWSEKRLKHKHKLLTSERLKRAAGLADIDLFKQELKPFLKVRVSGTPANVEVQEHIKSRMSSLGWQVEEDSFVDTTPYEDKNFNNIIATYNPQARRRLVLACHFDSKYFPNAHFIAATDSAVPCAMMIHLADSLKELLKKGSGDGAKDISLQLIFFDGEEAFKHWTSTDSIYGARHLAAKLENTKFPAESSDNFNTNELHRMVGIIYNIIYRFK
;
A
#
# COMPACT_ATOMS: atom_id res chain seq x y z
N MET A 1 27.32 31.74 -57.55
CA MET A 1 27.84 31.61 -56.17
C MET A 1 26.81 31.81 -55.04
N LYS A 2 25.49 31.92 -55.29
CA LYS A 2 24.48 32.19 -54.23
C LYS A 2 23.52 31.03 -53.87
N TRP A 3 23.47 29.96 -54.67
CA TRP A 3 22.54 28.85 -54.44
C TRP A 3 23.05 27.80 -53.43
N ARG A 4 24.37 27.60 -53.36
CA ARG A 4 24.99 26.64 -52.42
C ARG A 4 24.75 27.01 -50.95
N THR A 5 24.82 28.30 -50.61
CA THR A 5 24.58 28.79 -49.24
C THR A 5 23.11 28.64 -48.80
N CYS A 6 22.13 28.85 -49.71
CA CYS A 6 20.72 28.62 -49.40
C CYS A 6 20.39 27.13 -49.18
N VAL A 7 20.93 26.24 -50.02
CA VAL A 7 20.68 24.79 -49.90
C VAL A 7 21.35 24.21 -48.64
N SER A 8 22.58 24.64 -48.33
CA SER A 8 23.27 24.23 -47.09
C SER A 8 22.56 24.74 -45.83
N GLY A 9 22.00 25.96 -45.85
CA GLY A 9 21.23 26.51 -44.73
C GLY A 9 19.90 25.78 -44.48
N ALA A 10 19.22 25.36 -45.55
CA ALA A 10 17.98 24.57 -45.45
C ALA A 10 18.24 23.16 -44.90
N ILE A 11 19.28 22.48 -45.37
CA ILE A 11 19.66 21.15 -44.87
C ILE A 11 20.07 21.22 -43.39
N LEU A 12 20.86 22.23 -43.00
CA LEU A 12 21.27 22.40 -41.60
C LEU A 12 20.06 22.68 -40.68
N SER A 13 19.09 23.47 -41.16
CA SER A 13 17.85 23.77 -40.41
C SER A 13 16.95 22.55 -40.27
N VAL A 14 16.84 21.72 -41.31
CA VAL A 14 16.10 20.45 -41.25
C VAL A 14 16.82 19.44 -40.35
N CYS A 15 18.15 19.33 -40.41
CA CYS A 15 18.92 18.48 -39.50
C CYS A 15 18.80 18.94 -38.04
N LEU A 16 18.83 20.25 -37.78
CA LEU A 16 18.59 20.82 -36.44
C LEU A 16 17.15 20.58 -35.97
N ALA A 17 16.16 20.71 -36.85
CA ALA A 17 14.77 20.42 -36.53
C ALA A 17 14.54 18.92 -36.25
N VAL A 18 15.15 18.02 -37.03
CA VAL A 18 15.07 16.55 -36.85
C VAL A 18 15.82 16.10 -35.59
N THR A 19 16.97 16.72 -35.27
CA THR A 19 17.70 16.42 -34.02
C THR A 19 17.04 17.03 -32.79
N ALA A 20 16.35 18.17 -32.92
CA ALA A 20 15.51 18.74 -31.87
C ALA A 20 14.24 17.91 -31.64
N TYR A 21 13.59 17.42 -32.71
CA TYR A 21 12.46 16.49 -32.62
C TYR A 21 12.87 15.13 -32.05
N GLY A 22 14.06 14.61 -32.43
CA GLY A 22 14.61 13.36 -31.92
C GLY A 22 15.08 13.41 -30.45
N LYS A 23 15.10 14.59 -29.82
CA LYS A 23 15.51 14.80 -28.42
C LYS A 23 14.43 15.38 -27.52
N LEU A 24 13.18 15.46 -27.97
CA LEU A 24 12.05 15.62 -27.06
C LEU A 24 11.63 14.24 -26.53
N THR A 25 12.48 13.64 -25.70
CA THR A 25 12.02 12.55 -24.84
C THR A 25 10.96 13.15 -23.93
N ARG A 26 9.69 12.74 -24.11
CA ARG A 26 8.60 13.11 -23.21
C ARG A 26 9.08 12.89 -21.78
N ALA A 27 9.00 13.92 -20.94
CA ALA A 27 9.30 13.77 -19.52
C ALA A 27 8.50 12.58 -18.99
N GLU A 28 9.19 11.61 -18.38
CA GLU A 28 8.56 10.36 -17.94
C GLU A 28 7.42 10.65 -16.98
N HIS A 29 6.26 10.06 -17.27
CA HIS A 29 5.08 10.29 -16.46
C HIS A 29 5.25 9.62 -15.09
N TRP A 30 4.72 10.24 -14.04
CA TRP A 30 4.95 9.76 -12.68
C TRP A 30 4.47 8.32 -12.48
N SER A 31 3.37 7.92 -13.14
CA SER A 31 2.80 6.57 -13.02
C SER A 31 3.68 5.51 -13.70
N GLU A 32 4.41 5.87 -14.75
CA GLU A 32 5.30 4.96 -15.48
C GLU A 32 6.55 4.63 -14.66
N LYS A 33 6.99 5.54 -13.78
CA LYS A 33 8.14 5.35 -12.89
C LYS A 33 8.01 4.13 -11.99
N ARG A 34 6.79 3.61 -11.76
CA ARG A 34 6.57 2.39 -10.98
C ARG A 34 7.19 1.15 -11.66
N LEU A 35 7.14 1.10 -12.99
CA LEU A 35 7.62 -0.04 -13.79
C LEU A 35 9.15 -0.13 -13.81
N LYS A 36 9.85 0.95 -13.45
CA LYS A 36 11.31 1.06 -13.48
C LYS A 36 11.91 1.26 -12.09
N HIS A 37 11.10 1.16 -11.03
CA HIS A 37 11.59 1.33 -9.66
C HIS A 37 12.64 0.26 -9.34
N LYS A 38 13.80 0.67 -8.83
CA LYS A 38 14.87 -0.24 -8.41
C LYS A 38 15.12 -0.06 -6.93
N HIS A 39 15.21 -1.17 -6.20
CA HIS A 39 15.64 -1.15 -4.82
C HIS A 39 17.11 -0.74 -4.75
N LYS A 40 17.50 -0.08 -3.65
CA LYS A 40 18.90 0.18 -3.33
C LYS A 40 19.35 -0.84 -2.30
N LEU A 41 20.36 -1.64 -2.66
CA LEU A 41 20.96 -2.59 -1.72
C LEU A 41 21.58 -1.84 -0.53
N LEU A 42 21.40 -2.41 0.66
CA LEU A 42 22.04 -1.92 1.87
C LEU A 42 23.47 -2.48 1.96
N THR A 43 24.41 -1.68 2.47
CA THR A 43 25.72 -2.19 2.86
C THR A 43 25.58 -3.10 4.08
N SER A 44 26.58 -3.94 4.35
CA SER A 44 26.59 -4.80 5.53
C SER A 44 26.43 -4.03 6.84
N GLU A 45 27.01 -2.82 6.99
CA GLU A 45 26.79 -2.03 8.21
C GLU A 45 25.34 -1.54 8.31
N ARG A 46 24.75 -1.09 7.19
CA ARG A 46 23.35 -0.63 7.18
C ARG A 46 22.37 -1.77 7.42
N LEU A 47 22.67 -2.96 6.93
CA LEU A 47 21.89 -4.17 7.19
C LEU A 47 21.97 -4.56 8.68
N LYS A 48 23.16 -4.59 9.26
CA LYS A 48 23.35 -4.82 10.72
C LYS A 48 22.59 -3.80 11.54
N ARG A 49 22.66 -2.52 11.17
CA ARG A 49 21.90 -1.45 11.83
C ARG A 49 20.40 -1.67 11.73
N ALA A 50 19.89 -2.04 10.54
CA ALA A 50 18.47 -2.31 10.35
C ALA A 50 18.00 -3.52 11.16
N ALA A 51 18.78 -4.60 11.20
CA ALA A 51 18.49 -5.77 12.03
C ALA A 51 18.43 -5.42 13.53
N GLY A 52 19.28 -4.49 13.99
CA GLY A 52 19.28 -3.99 15.36
C GLY A 52 18.12 -3.05 15.73
N LEU A 53 17.25 -2.68 14.77
CA LEU A 53 16.04 -1.90 15.08
C LEU A 53 14.91 -2.78 15.63
N ALA A 54 15.00 -4.09 15.46
CA ALA A 54 13.93 -4.98 15.86
C ALA A 54 13.87 -5.14 17.39
N ASP A 55 12.78 -4.67 17.98
CA ASP A 55 12.47 -4.86 19.41
C ASP A 55 11.45 -5.99 19.60
N ILE A 56 11.89 -7.13 20.14
CA ILE A 56 11.04 -8.31 20.34
C ILE A 56 9.97 -8.08 21.41
N ASP A 57 10.24 -7.26 22.43
CA ASP A 57 9.27 -7.00 23.49
C ASP A 57 8.19 -6.05 23.01
N LEU A 58 8.55 -5.05 22.20
CA LEU A 58 7.58 -4.24 21.48
C LEU A 58 6.72 -5.11 20.55
N PHE A 59 7.33 -6.01 19.78
CA PHE A 59 6.56 -6.90 18.89
C PHE A 59 5.52 -7.74 19.66
N LYS A 60 5.89 -8.30 20.82
CA LYS A 60 4.94 -9.04 21.67
C LYS A 60 3.80 -8.15 22.18
N GLN A 61 4.09 -6.89 22.49
CA GLN A 61 3.08 -5.92 22.91
C GLN A 61 2.11 -5.61 21.77
N GLU A 62 2.61 -5.38 20.55
CA GLU A 62 1.76 -5.15 19.36
C GLU A 62 0.96 -6.40 18.96
N LEU A 63 1.44 -7.60 19.26
CA LEU A 63 0.74 -8.85 18.95
C LEU A 63 -0.46 -9.12 19.86
N LYS A 64 -0.33 -8.81 21.15
CA LYS A 64 -1.32 -9.19 22.17
C LYS A 64 -2.77 -8.76 21.85
N PRO A 65 -3.03 -7.53 21.33
CA PRO A 65 -4.39 -7.11 20.98
C PRO A 65 -5.04 -7.94 19.87
N PHE A 66 -4.25 -8.62 19.03
CA PHE A 66 -4.78 -9.45 17.95
C PHE A 66 -5.06 -10.89 18.40
N LEU A 67 -4.50 -11.39 19.50
CA LEU A 67 -4.64 -12.79 19.95
C LEU A 67 -6.00 -13.09 20.61
N LYS A 68 -7.07 -12.83 19.87
CA LYS A 68 -8.47 -13.11 20.20
C LYS A 68 -9.27 -13.39 18.94
N VAL A 69 -10.41 -14.04 19.10
CA VAL A 69 -11.41 -14.18 18.03
C VAL A 69 -11.94 -12.78 17.68
N ARG A 70 -11.82 -12.42 16.41
CA ARG A 70 -12.04 -11.07 15.87
C ARG A 70 -12.70 -11.15 14.49
N VAL A 71 -13.72 -12.00 14.37
CA VAL A 71 -14.56 -12.15 13.17
C VAL A 71 -15.16 -10.79 12.80
N SER A 72 -15.19 -10.44 11.51
CA SER A 72 -15.73 -9.16 11.05
C SER A 72 -17.12 -8.86 11.62
N GLY A 73 -17.36 -7.58 11.92
CA GLY A 73 -18.61 -7.11 12.53
C GLY A 73 -18.82 -7.49 14.00
N THR A 74 -17.93 -8.24 14.65
CA THR A 74 -18.02 -8.51 16.10
C THR A 74 -17.42 -7.37 16.94
N PRO A 75 -17.82 -7.20 18.21
CA PRO A 75 -17.20 -6.21 19.10
C PRO A 75 -15.68 -6.35 19.22
N ALA A 76 -15.17 -7.59 19.28
CA ALA A 76 -13.74 -7.87 19.35
C ALA A 76 -12.98 -7.45 18.08
N ASN A 77 -13.62 -7.52 16.91
CA ASN A 77 -13.06 -7.00 15.66
C ASN A 77 -12.99 -5.46 15.70
N VAL A 78 -14.03 -4.78 16.18
CA VAL A 78 -14.02 -3.32 16.37
C VAL A 78 -12.92 -2.88 17.34
N GLU A 79 -12.70 -3.61 18.44
CA GLU A 79 -11.58 -3.32 19.35
C GLU A 79 -10.21 -3.42 18.67
N VAL A 80 -10.03 -4.40 17.77
CA VAL A 80 -8.79 -4.55 16.98
C VAL A 80 -8.65 -3.39 15.99
N GLN A 81 -9.74 -2.96 15.36
CA GLN A 81 -9.74 -1.77 14.51
C GLN A 81 -9.26 -0.53 15.28
N GLU A 82 -9.83 -0.26 16.45
CA GLU A 82 -9.43 0.88 17.28
C GLU A 82 -7.97 0.80 17.73
N HIS A 83 -7.48 -0.40 18.04
CA HIS A 83 -6.07 -0.60 18.35
C HIS A 83 -5.17 -0.20 17.16
N ILE A 84 -5.46 -0.70 15.95
CA ILE A 84 -4.69 -0.34 14.74
C ILE A 84 -4.73 1.17 14.52
N LYS A 85 -5.93 1.78 14.51
CA LYS A 85 -6.11 3.21 14.22
C LYS A 85 -5.36 4.09 15.22
N SER A 86 -5.54 3.82 16.51
CA SER A 86 -4.87 4.55 17.59
C SER A 86 -3.35 4.41 17.48
N ARG A 87 -2.86 3.19 17.25
CA ARG A 87 -1.44 2.93 17.21
C ARG A 87 -0.76 3.60 16.01
N MET A 88 -1.33 3.45 14.81
CA MET A 88 -0.80 4.10 13.62
C MET A 88 -0.83 5.63 13.72
N SER A 89 -1.92 6.20 14.26
CA SER A 89 -2.02 7.64 14.51
C SER A 89 -0.96 8.14 15.50
N SER A 90 -0.70 7.39 16.58
CA SER A 90 0.34 7.72 17.57
C SER A 90 1.76 7.74 16.98
N LEU A 91 1.97 7.00 15.88
CA LEU A 91 3.23 6.95 15.14
C LEU A 91 3.35 8.08 14.10
N GLY A 92 2.31 8.91 13.95
CA GLY A 92 2.27 10.04 13.02
C GLY A 92 1.85 9.64 11.61
N TRP A 93 1.20 8.50 11.43
CA TRP A 93 0.63 8.09 10.14
C TRP A 93 -0.77 8.67 9.96
N GLN A 94 -1.13 9.04 8.73
CA GLN A 94 -2.53 9.37 8.42
C GLN A 94 -3.33 8.09 8.28
N VAL A 95 -4.41 7.97 9.04
CA VAL A 95 -5.30 6.81 9.04
C VAL A 95 -6.60 7.17 8.33
N GLU A 96 -7.00 6.32 7.39
CA GLU A 96 -8.25 6.37 6.66
C GLU A 96 -9.01 5.05 6.87
N GLU A 97 -10.33 5.16 6.95
CA GLU A 97 -11.24 4.02 7.08
C GLU A 97 -12.00 3.83 5.77
N ASP A 98 -12.16 2.59 5.35
CA ASP A 98 -12.97 2.20 4.19
C ASP A 98 -14.07 1.24 4.66
N SER A 99 -15.12 1.84 5.23
CA SER A 99 -16.28 1.12 5.77
C SER A 99 -17.34 0.90 4.69
N PHE A 100 -17.86 -0.32 4.61
CA PHE A 100 -18.90 -0.71 3.65
C PHE A 100 -19.71 -1.90 4.18
N VAL A 101 -20.85 -2.16 3.53
CA VAL A 101 -21.69 -3.34 3.80
C VAL A 101 -21.55 -4.29 2.61
N ASP A 102 -21.37 -5.58 2.85
CA ASP A 102 -21.44 -6.63 1.83
C ASP A 102 -22.21 -7.84 2.38
N THR A 103 -22.79 -8.64 1.49
CA THR A 103 -23.63 -9.78 1.84
C THR A 103 -22.75 -11.02 2.06
N THR A 104 -22.87 -11.64 3.23
CA THR A 104 -22.24 -12.94 3.52
C THR A 104 -23.26 -14.07 3.33
N PRO A 105 -22.83 -15.35 3.34
CA PRO A 105 -23.76 -16.49 3.34
C PRO A 105 -24.75 -16.55 4.52
N TYR A 106 -24.55 -15.74 5.56
CA TYR A 106 -25.40 -15.72 6.76
C TYR A 106 -26.24 -14.46 6.86
N GLU A 107 -25.63 -13.30 6.62
CA GLU A 107 -26.24 -11.98 6.82
C GLU A 107 -25.46 -10.88 6.09
N ASP A 108 -26.08 -9.72 5.92
CA ASP A 108 -25.36 -8.50 5.56
C ASP A 108 -24.47 -8.08 6.73
N LYS A 109 -23.24 -7.68 6.42
CA LYS A 109 -22.24 -7.38 7.44
C LYS A 109 -21.45 -6.12 7.10
N ASN A 110 -21.16 -5.35 8.13
CA ASN A 110 -20.25 -4.20 8.03
C ASN A 110 -18.81 -4.69 8.05
N PHE A 111 -18.05 -4.26 7.05
CA PHE A 111 -16.60 -4.45 6.95
C PHE A 111 -15.92 -3.08 7.00
N ASN A 112 -14.68 -3.04 7.49
CA ASN A 112 -13.92 -1.80 7.55
C ASN A 112 -12.43 -2.03 7.31
N ASN A 113 -11.95 -1.69 6.11
CA ASN A 113 -10.49 -1.70 5.89
C ASN A 113 -9.86 -0.49 6.58
N ILE A 114 -8.66 -0.67 7.11
CA ILE A 114 -7.86 0.41 7.72
C ILE A 114 -6.63 0.66 6.86
N ILE A 115 -6.49 1.90 6.40
CA ILE A 115 -5.41 2.34 5.52
C ILE A 115 -4.57 3.36 6.27
N ALA A 116 -3.33 3.03 6.58
CA ALA A 116 -2.38 3.95 7.19
C ALA A 116 -1.32 4.40 6.16
N THR A 117 -1.23 5.69 5.89
CA THR A 117 -0.30 6.27 4.93
C THR A 117 0.68 7.22 5.62
N TYR A 118 1.99 7.01 5.46
CA TYR A 118 2.99 7.84 6.15
C TYR A 118 3.06 9.26 5.57
N ASN A 119 3.21 9.39 4.24
CA ASN A 119 3.11 10.66 3.53
C ASN A 119 2.01 10.57 2.44
N PRO A 120 0.79 11.08 2.71
CA PRO A 120 -0.33 11.03 1.76
C PRO A 120 -0.11 11.86 0.50
N GLN A 121 0.77 12.87 0.58
CA GLN A 121 1.09 13.77 -0.54
C GLN A 121 2.06 13.14 -1.55
N ALA A 122 2.69 12.01 -1.20
CA ALA A 122 3.56 11.30 -2.13
C ALA A 122 2.75 10.76 -3.31
N ARG A 123 3.23 10.99 -4.53
CA ARG A 123 2.54 10.50 -5.74
C ARG A 123 2.46 8.98 -5.77
N ARG A 124 3.50 8.31 -5.29
CA ARG A 124 3.61 6.85 -5.31
C ARG A 124 3.74 6.28 -3.90
N ARG A 125 3.35 5.02 -3.74
CA ARG A 125 3.39 4.29 -2.47
C ARG A 125 3.87 2.86 -2.66
N LEU A 126 4.76 2.41 -1.79
CA LEU A 126 4.97 0.98 -1.53
C LEU A 126 3.90 0.54 -0.54
N VAL A 127 3.19 -0.54 -0.85
CA VAL A 127 2.11 -1.05 -0.01
C VAL A 127 2.53 -2.34 0.68
N LEU A 128 2.41 -2.39 2.01
CA LEU A 128 2.43 -3.63 2.78
C LEU A 128 1.01 -3.89 3.26
N ALA A 129 0.55 -5.13 3.15
CA ALA A 129 -0.81 -5.46 3.52
C ALA A 129 -0.94 -6.83 4.18
N CYS A 130 -1.94 -6.93 5.03
CA CYS A 130 -2.42 -8.17 5.66
C CYS A 130 -3.92 -8.01 5.94
N HIS A 131 -4.54 -9.04 6.49
CA HIS A 131 -5.91 -8.95 6.99
C HIS A 131 -5.92 -9.08 8.52
N PHE A 132 -6.83 -8.37 9.18
CA PHE A 132 -6.91 -8.36 10.63
C PHE A 132 -8.10 -9.16 11.18
N ASP A 133 -9.05 -9.57 10.34
CA ASP A 133 -10.12 -10.46 10.75
C ASP A 133 -9.59 -11.86 11.11
N SER A 134 -10.38 -12.61 11.88
CA SER A 134 -10.17 -14.04 12.09
C SER A 134 -11.31 -14.81 11.47
N LYS A 135 -11.02 -15.99 10.91
CA LYS A 135 -12.04 -16.88 10.34
C LYS A 135 -13.15 -17.22 11.33
N TYR A 136 -14.39 -17.16 10.85
CA TYR A 136 -15.54 -17.65 11.59
C TYR A 136 -15.56 -19.19 11.60
N PHE A 137 -15.54 -19.76 12.80
CA PHE A 137 -15.82 -21.18 13.03
C PHE A 137 -16.91 -21.30 14.09
N PRO A 138 -18.10 -21.84 13.75
CA PRO A 138 -19.24 -21.91 14.68
C PRO A 138 -18.92 -22.57 16.02
N ASN A 139 -18.01 -23.55 16.02
CA ASN A 139 -17.71 -24.40 17.17
C ASN A 139 -16.24 -24.34 17.59
N ALA A 140 -15.49 -23.29 17.20
CA ALA A 140 -14.07 -23.19 17.55
C ALA A 140 -13.66 -21.77 17.93
N HIS A 141 -12.81 -21.67 18.96
CA HIS A 141 -12.16 -20.43 19.35
C HIS A 141 -10.89 -20.21 18.54
N PHE A 142 -11.07 -19.80 17.28
CA PHE A 142 -9.95 -19.63 16.35
C PHE A 142 -9.36 -18.21 16.43
N ILE A 143 -8.26 -18.07 17.15
CA ILE A 143 -7.56 -16.79 17.33
C ILE A 143 -6.68 -16.41 16.13
N ALA A 144 -6.52 -17.30 15.14
CA ALA A 144 -5.85 -17.01 13.88
C ALA A 144 -4.48 -16.29 14.07
N ALA A 145 -3.58 -16.91 14.86
CA ALA A 145 -2.33 -16.28 15.29
C ALA A 145 -1.40 -15.98 14.10
N THR A 146 -1.18 -16.94 13.22
CA THR A 146 -0.41 -16.72 11.98
C THR A 146 -1.25 -16.11 10.87
N ASP A 147 -2.58 -16.16 10.98
CA ASP A 147 -3.53 -15.90 9.89
C ASP A 147 -4.61 -14.85 10.28
N SER A 148 -4.28 -13.58 10.50
CA SER A 148 -2.97 -12.94 10.32
C SER A 148 -2.62 -11.99 11.47
N ALA A 149 -2.79 -12.41 12.72
CA ALA A 149 -2.42 -11.60 13.89
C ALA A 149 -0.92 -11.24 13.92
N VAL A 150 -0.03 -12.20 13.63
CA VAL A 150 1.42 -11.98 13.53
C VAL A 150 1.75 -10.98 12.41
N PRO A 151 1.27 -11.15 11.16
CA PRO A 151 1.44 -10.12 10.12
C PRO A 151 0.97 -8.72 10.51
N CYS A 152 -0.17 -8.59 11.19
CA CYS A 152 -0.65 -7.29 11.68
C CYS A 152 0.35 -6.66 12.65
N ALA A 153 0.81 -7.42 13.64
CA ALA A 153 1.78 -6.97 14.62
C ALA A 153 3.14 -6.62 13.98
N MET A 154 3.58 -7.40 12.98
CA MET A 154 4.81 -7.11 12.23
C MET A 154 4.73 -5.77 11.50
N MET A 155 3.58 -5.44 10.90
CA MET A 155 3.40 -4.18 10.18
C MET A 155 3.42 -2.97 11.13
N ILE A 156 2.75 -3.06 12.28
CA ILE A 156 2.77 -2.00 13.30
C ILE A 156 4.18 -1.85 13.89
N HIS A 157 4.83 -2.97 14.24
CA HIS A 157 6.19 -2.99 14.77
C HIS A 157 7.22 -2.40 13.79
N LEU A 158 7.08 -2.70 12.50
CA LEU A 158 7.90 -2.11 11.44
C LEU A 158 7.74 -0.58 11.38
N ALA A 159 6.50 -0.08 11.50
CA ALA A 159 6.22 1.35 11.48
C ALA A 159 6.89 2.08 12.65
N ASP A 160 6.90 1.48 13.84
CA ASP A 160 7.60 2.02 15.02
C ASP A 160 9.13 1.93 14.83
N SER A 161 9.65 0.76 14.49
CA SER A 161 11.09 0.50 14.32
C SER A 161 11.74 1.42 13.28
N LEU A 162 10.98 1.80 12.24
CA LEU A 162 11.46 2.70 11.17
C LEU A 162 11.16 4.18 11.41
N LYS A 163 10.46 4.55 12.49
CA LYS A 163 9.96 5.91 12.74
C LYS A 163 11.01 7.00 12.54
N GLU A 164 12.18 6.84 13.14
CA GLU A 164 13.27 7.83 13.05
C GLU A 164 13.95 7.84 11.67
N LEU A 165 13.94 6.72 10.94
CA LEU A 165 14.43 6.67 9.56
C LEU A 165 13.46 7.34 8.59
N LEU A 166 12.15 7.12 8.77
CA LEU A 166 11.11 7.73 7.96
C LEU A 166 11.10 9.26 8.11
N LYS A 167 11.26 9.77 9.35
CA LYS A 167 11.40 11.22 9.64
C LYS A 167 12.63 11.84 8.98
N LYS A 168 13.77 11.16 9.00
CA LYS A 168 15.01 11.64 8.36
C LYS A 168 14.92 11.58 6.83
N GLY A 169 14.13 10.65 6.29
CA GLY A 169 13.90 10.48 4.87
C GLY A 169 12.95 11.52 4.26
N SER A 170 12.28 12.35 5.06
CA SER A 170 11.18 13.26 4.65
C SER A 170 11.58 14.46 3.77
N GLY A 171 12.77 14.45 3.15
CA GLY A 171 13.21 15.47 2.18
C GLY A 171 12.55 15.33 0.80
N ASP A 172 13.11 15.94 -0.26
CA ASP A 172 12.49 15.96 -1.59
C ASP A 172 12.20 14.57 -2.21
N GLY A 173 12.96 13.54 -1.83
CA GLY A 173 12.69 12.14 -2.21
C GLY A 173 11.40 11.56 -1.61
N ALA A 174 10.98 12.01 -0.42
CA ALA A 174 9.74 11.58 0.22
C ALA A 174 8.49 12.13 -0.46
N LYS A 175 8.62 13.12 -1.35
CA LYS A 175 7.52 13.67 -2.15
C LYS A 175 7.14 12.76 -3.34
N ASP A 176 8.03 11.85 -3.75
CA ASP A 176 7.76 10.95 -4.88
C ASP A 176 7.23 9.58 -4.42
N ILE A 177 7.83 8.97 -3.38
CA ILE A 177 7.43 7.66 -2.86
C ILE A 177 7.27 7.65 -1.33
N SER A 178 6.17 7.08 -0.86
CA SER A 178 5.86 6.84 0.56
C SER A 178 5.64 5.35 0.86
N LEU A 179 5.48 5.01 2.13
CA LEU A 179 4.97 3.73 2.60
C LEU A 179 3.47 3.85 2.93
N GLN A 180 2.71 2.80 2.63
CA GLN A 180 1.31 2.62 3.04
C GLN A 180 1.13 1.21 3.61
N LEU A 181 0.38 1.11 4.70
CA LEU A 181 0.00 -0.15 5.34
C LEU A 181 -1.52 -0.30 5.19
N ILE A 182 -1.97 -1.45 4.69
CA ILE A 182 -3.40 -1.77 4.56
C ILE A 182 -3.71 -2.99 5.41
N PHE A 183 -4.67 -2.83 6.32
CA PHE A 183 -5.23 -3.90 7.14
C PHE A 183 -6.63 -4.17 6.61
N PHE A 184 -6.78 -5.25 5.84
CA PHE A 184 -8.06 -5.64 5.25
C PHE A 184 -8.96 -6.31 6.29
N ASP A 185 -10.26 -6.04 6.17
CA ASP A 185 -11.30 -6.75 6.90
C ASP A 185 -11.99 -7.75 5.96
N GLY A 186 -12.46 -8.86 6.52
CA GLY A 186 -13.16 -9.91 5.76
C GLY A 186 -12.29 -10.51 4.65
N GLU A 187 -11.06 -10.91 4.94
CA GLU A 187 -10.34 -11.80 4.01
C GLU A 187 -11.04 -13.15 3.95
N GLU A 188 -11.46 -13.62 5.12
CA GLU A 188 -11.91 -14.97 5.31
C GLU A 188 -13.32 -15.20 4.79
N ALA A 189 -13.51 -16.39 4.22
CA ALA A 189 -14.83 -16.91 3.92
C ALA A 189 -15.59 -17.18 5.23
N PHE A 190 -16.86 -16.80 5.28
CA PHE A 190 -17.75 -17.11 6.41
C PHE A 190 -18.19 -18.57 6.37
N LYS A 191 -18.38 -19.14 5.17
CA LYS A 191 -18.81 -20.54 5.00
C LYS A 191 -17.87 -21.32 4.08
N HIS A 192 -17.77 -20.93 2.81
CA HIS A 192 -16.96 -21.61 1.81
C HIS A 192 -16.22 -20.60 0.95
N TRP A 193 -14.92 -20.80 0.78
CA TRP A 193 -14.12 -19.93 -0.07
C TRP A 193 -14.64 -19.93 -1.50
N THR A 194 -15.24 -18.82 -1.92
CA THR A 194 -15.76 -18.61 -3.27
C THR A 194 -15.47 -17.18 -3.72
N SER A 195 -15.76 -16.84 -4.98
CA SER A 195 -15.56 -15.47 -5.49
C SER A 195 -16.41 -14.41 -4.78
N THR A 196 -17.50 -14.81 -4.13
CA THR A 196 -18.42 -13.92 -3.40
C THR A 196 -18.33 -14.09 -1.88
N ASP A 197 -17.87 -15.25 -1.39
CA ASP A 197 -17.58 -15.50 0.03
C ASP A 197 -16.07 -15.58 0.28
N SER A 198 -15.39 -14.47 0.03
CA SER A 198 -13.99 -14.21 0.42
C SER A 198 -13.57 -12.79 0.05
N ILE A 199 -12.45 -12.35 0.63
CA ILE A 199 -11.70 -11.13 0.26
C ILE A 199 -12.60 -9.89 0.10
N TYR A 200 -13.60 -9.76 0.97
CA TYR A 200 -14.61 -8.70 0.96
C TYR A 200 -13.93 -7.33 0.94
N GLY A 201 -13.06 -7.07 1.92
CA GLY A 201 -12.31 -5.83 2.04
C GLY A 201 -11.43 -5.53 0.84
N ALA A 202 -10.70 -6.52 0.33
CA ALA A 202 -9.79 -6.34 -0.79
C ALA A 202 -10.53 -6.10 -2.11
N ARG A 203 -11.64 -6.80 -2.38
CA ARG A 203 -12.50 -6.55 -3.55
C ARG A 203 -13.05 -5.13 -3.54
N HIS A 204 -13.61 -4.71 -2.39
CA HIS A 204 -14.17 -3.37 -2.24
C HIS A 204 -13.12 -2.29 -2.45
N LEU A 205 -11.99 -2.38 -1.74
CA LEU A 205 -10.95 -1.36 -1.82
C LEU A 205 -10.32 -1.31 -3.22
N ALA A 206 -10.06 -2.46 -3.87
CA ALA A 206 -9.51 -2.48 -5.22
C ALA A 206 -10.44 -1.75 -6.21
N ALA A 207 -11.75 -2.01 -6.16
CA ALA A 207 -12.74 -1.33 -7.00
C ALA A 207 -12.80 0.18 -6.68
N LYS A 208 -12.75 0.56 -5.40
CA LYS A 208 -12.69 1.98 -4.99
C LYS A 208 -11.46 2.68 -5.55
N LEU A 209 -10.28 2.08 -5.41
CA LEU A 209 -9.02 2.66 -5.90
C LEU A 209 -8.96 2.73 -7.44
N GLU A 210 -9.55 1.77 -8.14
CA GLU A 210 -9.65 1.80 -9.60
C GLU A 210 -10.53 2.95 -10.09
N ASN A 211 -11.63 3.21 -9.38
CA ASN A 211 -12.59 4.26 -9.73
C ASN A 211 -12.23 5.65 -9.18
N THR A 212 -11.20 5.75 -8.33
CA THR A 212 -10.76 7.03 -7.76
C THR A 212 -9.63 7.60 -8.60
N LYS A 213 -9.90 8.65 -9.37
CA LYS A 213 -8.89 9.37 -10.18
C LYS A 213 -7.78 9.94 -9.30
N PHE A 214 -6.55 9.83 -9.75
CA PHE A 214 -5.39 10.45 -9.10
C PHE A 214 -4.33 10.85 -10.14
N PRO A 215 -3.81 12.10 -10.11
CA PRO A 215 -4.28 13.20 -9.27
C PRO A 215 -5.72 13.59 -9.58
N ALA A 216 -6.48 14.03 -8.57
CA ALA A 216 -7.91 14.35 -8.72
C ALA A 216 -8.16 15.42 -9.80
N GLU A 217 -7.26 16.41 -9.88
CA GLU A 217 -7.30 17.51 -10.85
C GLU A 217 -6.24 17.34 -11.96
N SER A 218 -6.10 16.14 -12.51
CA SER A 218 -5.19 15.95 -13.64
C SER A 218 -5.81 16.45 -14.95
N SER A 219 -5.11 17.35 -15.64
CA SER A 219 -5.38 17.72 -17.04
C SER A 219 -4.61 16.85 -18.03
N ASP A 220 -3.91 15.81 -17.57
CA ASP A 220 -3.16 14.91 -18.44
C ASP A 220 -4.07 13.81 -19.03
N ASN A 221 -3.71 13.34 -20.23
CA ASN A 221 -4.46 12.31 -20.95
C ASN A 221 -4.15 10.89 -20.47
N PHE A 222 -3.48 10.70 -19.31
CA PHE A 222 -3.09 9.35 -18.86
C PHE A 222 -4.19 8.60 -18.12
N ASN A 223 -5.32 9.25 -17.79
CA ASN A 223 -6.46 8.64 -17.09
C ASN A 223 -6.03 7.79 -15.88
N THR A 224 -5.21 8.38 -15.00
CA THR A 224 -4.63 7.67 -13.87
C THR A 224 -5.55 7.66 -12.65
N ASN A 225 -5.40 6.63 -11.82
CA ASN A 225 -6.21 6.37 -10.62
C ASN A 225 -5.32 5.99 -9.42
N GLU A 226 -5.92 5.79 -8.26
CA GLU A 226 -5.22 5.46 -7.02
C GLU A 226 -4.41 4.15 -7.10
N LEU A 227 -4.78 3.19 -7.96
CA LEU A 227 -3.97 1.98 -8.20
C LEU A 227 -2.65 2.30 -8.90
N HIS A 228 -2.61 3.33 -9.74
CA HIS A 228 -1.38 3.76 -10.42
C HIS A 228 -0.31 4.30 -9.46
N ARG A 229 -0.70 4.69 -8.25
CA ARG A 229 0.21 5.11 -7.18
C ARG A 229 1.04 3.96 -6.63
N MET A 230 0.55 2.72 -6.72
CA MET A 230 1.21 1.56 -6.11
C MET A 230 2.44 1.13 -6.93
N VAL A 231 3.61 1.17 -6.30
CA VAL A 231 4.88 0.70 -6.90
C VAL A 231 5.07 -0.80 -6.74
N GLY A 232 4.44 -1.37 -5.71
CA GLY A 232 4.38 -2.78 -5.42
C GLY A 232 3.48 -3.01 -4.22
N ILE A 233 2.97 -4.24 -4.10
CA ILE A 233 2.25 -4.72 -2.92
C ILE A 233 2.96 -5.96 -2.39
N ILE A 234 3.27 -5.95 -1.10
CA ILE A 234 3.71 -7.14 -0.38
C ILE A 234 2.54 -7.54 0.52
N TYR A 235 1.86 -8.62 0.14
CA TYR A 235 0.73 -9.18 0.88
C TYR A 235 1.20 -10.40 1.67
N ASN A 236 1.19 -10.31 3.00
CA ASN A 236 1.60 -11.39 3.87
C ASN A 236 0.41 -12.31 4.16
N ILE A 237 0.37 -13.47 3.50
CA ILE A 237 -0.45 -14.63 3.92
C ILE A 237 0.52 -15.67 4.49
N ILE A 238 0.51 -15.89 5.80
CA ILE A 238 1.25 -17.00 6.40
C ILE A 238 0.30 -18.19 6.47
N TYR A 239 0.38 -19.06 5.45
CA TYR A 239 -0.25 -20.37 5.35
C TYR A 239 -1.76 -20.45 5.70
N ARG A 240 -2.59 -20.60 4.67
CA ARG A 240 -4.00 -21.00 4.84
C ARG A 240 -4.08 -22.42 5.39
N PHE A 241 -4.67 -22.58 6.58
CA PHE A 241 -5.24 -23.86 6.97
C PHE A 241 -6.53 -24.07 6.15
N LYS A 242 -6.40 -24.78 5.03
CA LYS A 242 -7.55 -25.26 4.24
C LYS A 242 -8.20 -26.46 4.91
#